data_AF-A0A9P5S997-F1
#
_entry.id   AF-A0A9P5S997-F1
#
_cell.length_a   1.000
_cell.length_b   1.000
_cell.length_c   1.000
_cell.angle_alpha   90.00
_cell.angle_beta   90.00
_cell.angle_gamma   90.00
#
_symmetry.space_group_name_H-M   'P 1'
#
loop_
_entity.id
_entity.type
_entity.pdbx_description
1 polymer ?
#
loop_
_entity_poly.entity_id
_entity_poly.type
_entity_poly.pdbx_seq_one_letter_code
_entity_poly.pdbx_strand_id
1 'polypeptide(L)'
;SAAGIYGNFGQANYSAAKLALVGLTSTLALEGKKDNIYCNVIAPMAASRMTETVLPPNMLQSLKPEMVTPLVEYLCHESSTENGSLFEVGAGYVGKLRWERTGGHGFPINKTLLPEHIQEKWAKITDFEDGRATHPTSTQESMEGIIANFENVVAPRPKVVLEDGKVDVEAAKSLDFGSETFEYVERDVILYNLGIGAKRTDLHLVYENSDSFTAVPTFGVIPSFAAMNAVPFGEILPSFNPMMLLHGEQYLEIIKPFPSHGKLTSTPYVVEILDKGKGCVATIGVKTTDENGEDICINEFTMFIRGAGNFGGKKEGADRGAATAANNPPNRKPDHVVQEKTGEDQAALYRLSGDWNPLHIDPDMAAVGGFDIPILHGLCSFGIAGKHIFNTYCKNDARSFKNIKVRFAKTVNPGETLETSMWREGNKVLFQVRVVERDAIVISNAAVELQGDALATAAPAAPAAAPVAGGGGAFKSDAVFDQIKAGIAAMSPADRQAQIKKTKGVFQFDITNEAGQTNTYHVDLKNGEGSVGAGAPSGKPDVVIFVKDDVFVDLASGKANAQKLFMSGAIKVKGQVMLATKLGDVLKANKSKL
;
A
#
# COMPACT_ATOMS: atom_id res chain seq x y z
N SER A 1 -4.69 -5.59 -42.87
CA SER A 1 -3.28 -5.16 -42.92
C SER A 1 -2.99 -4.34 -41.68
N ALA A 2 -1.72 -4.28 -41.26
CA ALA A 2 -1.29 -3.47 -40.11
C ALA A 2 -1.73 -1.99 -40.21
N ALA A 3 -1.68 -1.39 -41.41
CA ALA A 3 -2.16 -0.03 -41.63
C ALA A 3 -3.64 0.18 -41.27
N GLY A 4 -4.50 -0.83 -41.44
CA GLY A 4 -5.90 -0.74 -41.00
C GLY A 4 -6.05 -0.88 -39.48
N ILE A 5 -5.24 -1.74 -38.85
CA ILE A 5 -5.35 -2.07 -37.43
C ILE A 5 -4.75 -0.95 -36.56
N TYR A 6 -3.60 -0.41 -36.95
CA TYR A 6 -2.82 0.54 -36.15
C TYR A 6 -2.75 1.95 -36.76
N GLY A 7 -3.23 2.13 -37.99
CA GLY A 7 -3.04 3.35 -38.76
C GLY A 7 -1.69 3.40 -39.48
N ASN A 8 -1.62 4.20 -40.55
CA ASN A 8 -0.36 4.53 -41.21
C ASN A 8 -0.42 5.93 -41.85
N PHE A 9 0.70 6.66 -41.79
CA PHE A 9 0.76 8.04 -42.27
C PHE A 9 0.44 8.13 -43.77
N GLY A 10 -0.41 9.09 -44.17
CA GLY A 10 -0.78 9.32 -45.57
C GLY A 10 -1.70 8.27 -46.20
N GLN A 11 -2.23 7.31 -45.43
CA GLN A 11 -3.02 6.18 -45.93
C GLN A 11 -4.44 6.10 -45.35
N ALA A 12 -5.10 7.23 -45.09
CA ALA A 12 -6.41 7.26 -44.43
C ALA A 12 -7.48 6.41 -45.15
N ASN A 13 -7.58 6.54 -46.48
CA ASN A 13 -8.50 5.76 -47.32
C ASN A 13 -8.22 4.24 -47.27
N TYR A 14 -6.95 3.86 -47.38
CA TYR A 14 -6.53 2.45 -47.32
C TYR A 14 -6.75 1.85 -45.93
N SER A 15 -6.39 2.59 -44.88
CA SER A 15 -6.54 2.16 -43.48
C SER A 15 -8.02 1.96 -43.14
N ALA A 16 -8.88 2.92 -43.50
CA ALA A 16 -10.33 2.82 -43.30
C ALA A 16 -10.93 1.60 -44.01
N ALA A 17 -10.61 1.40 -45.30
CA ALA A 17 -11.12 0.26 -46.06
C ALA A 17 -10.66 -1.08 -45.46
N LYS A 18 -9.42 -1.17 -44.97
CA LYS A 18 -8.88 -2.41 -44.41
C LYS A 18 -9.42 -2.74 -43.02
N LEU A 19 -9.69 -1.75 -42.17
CA LEU A 19 -10.35 -2.00 -40.89
C LEU A 19 -11.83 -2.33 -41.05
N ALA A 20 -12.51 -1.73 -42.05
CA ALA A 20 -13.90 -2.05 -42.37
C ALA A 20 -14.10 -3.54 -42.73
N LEU A 21 -13.10 -4.18 -43.35
CA LEU A 21 -13.12 -5.63 -43.60
C LEU A 21 -13.16 -6.44 -42.30
N VAL A 22 -12.56 -5.96 -41.20
CA VAL A 22 -12.67 -6.62 -39.89
C VAL A 22 -14.11 -6.62 -39.42
N GLY A 23 -14.76 -5.45 -39.41
CA GLY A 23 -16.17 -5.34 -39.03
C GLY A 23 -17.10 -6.19 -39.92
N LEU A 24 -16.92 -6.13 -41.25
CA LEU A 24 -17.68 -6.95 -42.20
C LEU A 24 -17.52 -8.44 -41.92
N THR A 25 -16.29 -8.92 -41.76
CA THR A 25 -16.00 -10.33 -41.49
C THR A 25 -16.55 -10.77 -40.13
N SER A 26 -16.44 -9.95 -39.07
CA SER A 26 -17.02 -10.27 -37.77
C SER A 26 -18.54 -10.45 -37.85
N THR A 27 -19.25 -9.64 -38.65
CA THR A 27 -20.69 -9.81 -38.87
C THR A 27 -21.00 -11.07 -39.70
N LEU A 28 -20.31 -11.28 -40.83
CA LEU A 28 -20.51 -12.46 -41.68
C LEU A 28 -20.22 -13.78 -40.93
N ALA A 29 -19.22 -13.79 -40.06
CA ALA A 29 -18.89 -14.92 -39.20
C ALA A 29 -20.06 -15.33 -38.29
N LEU A 30 -20.85 -14.36 -37.80
CA LEU A 30 -22.05 -14.61 -36.99
C LEU A 30 -23.22 -15.09 -37.86
N GLU A 31 -23.46 -14.43 -39.00
CA GLU A 31 -24.54 -14.77 -39.92
C GLU A 31 -24.39 -16.19 -40.50
N GLY A 32 -23.16 -16.57 -40.87
CA GLY A 32 -22.84 -17.84 -41.51
C GLY A 32 -22.67 -19.02 -40.54
N LYS A 33 -22.50 -18.77 -39.24
CA LYS A 33 -22.15 -19.81 -38.26
C LYS A 33 -23.11 -21.00 -38.25
N LYS A 34 -24.42 -20.73 -38.32
CA LYS A 34 -25.47 -21.77 -38.31
C LYS A 34 -25.45 -22.67 -39.54
N ASP A 35 -24.88 -22.17 -40.64
CA ASP A 35 -24.81 -22.85 -41.94
C ASP A 35 -23.39 -23.41 -42.20
N ASN A 36 -22.55 -23.51 -41.16
CA ASN A 36 -21.15 -23.94 -41.23
C ASN A 36 -20.29 -23.10 -42.19
N ILE A 37 -20.60 -21.79 -42.30
CA ILE A 37 -19.81 -20.83 -43.07
C ILE A 37 -18.99 -20.00 -42.08
N TYR A 38 -17.68 -20.22 -42.06
CA TYR A 38 -16.75 -19.47 -41.20
C TYR A 38 -16.00 -18.40 -41.99
N CYS A 39 -15.78 -17.26 -41.35
CA CYS A 39 -15.12 -16.12 -41.95
C CYS A 39 -14.05 -15.59 -40.99
N ASN A 40 -12.81 -15.49 -41.46
CA ASN A 40 -11.67 -14.98 -40.69
C ASN A 40 -10.93 -13.91 -41.49
N VAL A 41 -10.21 -13.04 -40.81
CA VAL A 41 -9.41 -11.96 -41.40
C VAL A 41 -7.94 -12.25 -41.18
N ILE A 42 -7.14 -12.06 -42.24
CA ILE A 42 -5.69 -11.98 -42.13
C ILE A 42 -5.20 -10.56 -42.47
N ALA A 43 -4.20 -10.11 -41.73
CA ALA A 43 -3.43 -8.90 -41.96
C ALA A 43 -2.03 -9.32 -42.41
N PRO A 44 -1.85 -9.58 -43.72
CA PRO A 44 -0.58 -10.09 -44.21
C PRO A 44 0.47 -9.00 -44.29
N MET A 45 1.72 -9.39 -44.01
CA MET A 45 2.93 -8.66 -44.32
C MET A 45 3.77 -9.50 -45.28
N ALA A 46 3.82 -9.07 -46.54
CA ALA A 46 4.58 -9.70 -47.61
C ALA A 46 5.26 -8.64 -48.48
N ALA A 47 6.35 -9.02 -49.13
CA ALA A 47 7.03 -8.21 -50.12
C ALA A 47 6.07 -7.96 -51.29
N SER A 48 6.00 -6.70 -51.72
CA SER A 48 5.20 -6.27 -52.86
C SER A 48 6.02 -5.31 -53.70
N ARG A 49 5.64 -5.11 -54.96
CA ARG A 49 6.27 -4.10 -55.82
C ARG A 49 6.28 -2.69 -55.20
N MET A 50 5.34 -2.41 -54.29
CA MET A 50 5.24 -1.14 -53.59
C MET A 50 6.23 -1.00 -52.42
N THR A 51 6.72 -2.11 -51.86
CA THR A 51 7.65 -2.13 -50.71
C THR A 51 9.11 -2.39 -51.10
N GLU A 52 9.36 -2.77 -52.35
CA GLU A 52 10.69 -3.06 -52.92
C GLU A 52 11.67 -1.88 -52.85
N THR A 53 11.20 -0.65 -53.00
CA THR A 53 12.04 0.56 -52.98
C THR A 53 12.26 1.13 -51.58
N VAL A 54 11.60 0.56 -50.57
CA VAL A 54 11.57 1.10 -49.19
C VAL A 54 12.29 0.18 -48.20
N LEU A 55 12.24 -1.14 -48.40
CA LEU A 55 12.83 -2.11 -47.47
C LEU A 55 14.18 -2.66 -47.96
N PRO A 56 15.15 -2.89 -47.04
CA PRO A 56 16.38 -3.61 -47.32
C PRO A 56 16.18 -5.00 -47.98
N PRO A 57 17.07 -5.42 -48.90
CA PRO A 57 16.92 -6.68 -49.65
C PRO A 57 16.82 -7.94 -48.78
N ASN A 58 17.53 -7.98 -47.65
CA ASN A 58 17.49 -9.11 -46.71
C ASN A 58 16.13 -9.25 -46.00
N MET A 59 15.42 -8.14 -45.78
CA MET A 59 14.05 -8.19 -45.23
C MET A 59 13.03 -8.60 -46.29
N LEU A 60 13.18 -8.10 -47.53
CA LEU A 60 12.33 -8.50 -48.65
C LEU A 60 12.41 -10.01 -48.94
N GLN A 61 13.61 -10.60 -48.81
CA GLN A 61 13.81 -12.05 -48.99
C GLN A 61 13.07 -12.91 -47.94
N SER A 62 12.80 -12.38 -46.75
CA SER A 62 12.09 -13.09 -45.69
C SER A 62 10.57 -12.89 -45.73
N LEU A 63 10.09 -11.82 -46.39
CA LEU A 63 8.68 -11.46 -46.52
C LEU A 63 8.01 -12.15 -47.72
N LYS A 64 8.23 -13.45 -47.89
CA LYS A 64 7.68 -14.21 -49.02
C LYS A 64 6.17 -14.45 -48.86
N PRO A 65 5.32 -14.27 -49.89
CA PRO A 65 3.90 -14.59 -49.83
C PRO A 65 3.62 -16.03 -49.39
N GLU A 66 4.51 -16.97 -49.72
CA GLU A 66 4.45 -18.37 -49.31
C GLU A 66 4.50 -18.56 -47.79
N MET A 67 4.97 -17.55 -47.04
CA MET A 67 4.94 -17.55 -45.57
C MET A 67 3.57 -17.13 -44.99
N VAL A 68 2.65 -16.67 -45.84
CA VAL A 68 1.27 -16.33 -45.49
C VAL A 68 0.31 -17.47 -45.83
N THR A 69 0.55 -18.17 -46.94
CA THR A 69 -0.31 -19.21 -47.49
C THR A 69 -0.73 -20.30 -46.49
N PRO A 70 0.16 -20.87 -45.64
CA PRO A 70 -0.23 -21.95 -44.74
C PRO A 70 -1.33 -21.57 -43.73
N LEU A 71 -1.34 -20.32 -43.26
CA LEU A 71 -2.40 -19.84 -42.38
C LEU A 71 -3.74 -19.77 -43.11
N VAL A 72 -3.73 -19.30 -44.37
CA VAL A 72 -4.95 -19.24 -45.20
C VAL A 72 -5.47 -20.65 -45.46
N GLU A 73 -4.60 -21.58 -45.84
CA GLU A 73 -4.96 -22.98 -46.06
C GLU A 73 -5.56 -23.60 -44.80
N TYR A 74 -4.94 -23.40 -43.64
CA TYR A 74 -5.48 -23.91 -42.38
C TYR A 74 -6.84 -23.30 -42.05
N LEU A 75 -7.00 -21.98 -42.13
CA LEU A 75 -8.27 -21.31 -41.83
C LEU A 75 -9.41 -21.72 -42.78
N CYS A 76 -9.09 -22.17 -44.00
CA CYS A 76 -10.04 -22.67 -44.98
C CYS A 76 -10.17 -24.22 -45.01
N HIS A 77 -9.44 -24.94 -44.16
CA HIS A 77 -9.50 -26.39 -44.07
C HIS A 77 -10.74 -26.84 -43.27
N GLU A 78 -11.32 -28.00 -43.61
CA GLU A 78 -12.52 -28.53 -42.95
C GLU A 78 -12.36 -28.77 -41.43
N SER A 79 -11.12 -28.93 -40.96
CA SER A 79 -10.82 -29.13 -39.54
C SER A 79 -10.73 -27.83 -38.74
N SER A 80 -10.69 -26.67 -39.40
CA SER A 80 -10.59 -25.39 -38.70
C SER A 80 -11.95 -24.99 -38.15
N THR A 81 -12.01 -24.80 -36.83
CA THR A 81 -13.17 -24.26 -36.13
C THR A 81 -13.07 -22.77 -35.83
N GLU A 82 -12.04 -22.11 -36.37
CA GLU A 82 -11.78 -20.70 -36.13
C GLU A 82 -12.79 -19.85 -36.91
N ASN A 83 -13.40 -18.86 -36.25
CA ASN A 83 -14.44 -18.02 -36.87
C ASN A 83 -14.45 -16.62 -36.26
N GLY A 84 -14.61 -15.59 -37.09
CA GLY A 84 -14.66 -14.18 -36.69
C GLY A 84 -13.31 -13.62 -36.21
N SER A 85 -12.22 -14.34 -36.43
CA SER A 85 -10.91 -13.99 -35.87
C SER A 85 -10.06 -13.13 -36.80
N LEU A 86 -9.17 -12.35 -36.20
CA LEU A 86 -8.19 -11.52 -36.88
C LEU A 86 -6.78 -12.03 -36.59
N PHE A 87 -5.98 -12.23 -37.63
CA PHE A 87 -4.60 -12.68 -37.51
C PHE A 87 -3.63 -11.73 -38.22
N GLU A 88 -2.46 -11.50 -37.65
CA GLU A 88 -1.30 -10.99 -38.37
C GLU A 88 -0.43 -12.13 -38.83
N VAL A 89 0.14 -12.01 -40.03
CA VAL A 89 0.95 -13.09 -40.61
C VAL A 89 2.01 -12.54 -41.56
N GLY A 90 3.24 -13.05 -41.45
CA GLY A 90 4.35 -12.70 -42.35
C GLY A 90 5.68 -13.23 -41.84
N ALA A 91 6.62 -13.53 -42.74
CA ALA A 91 7.96 -14.02 -42.42
C ALA A 91 8.02 -15.19 -41.41
N GLY A 92 7.03 -16.09 -41.45
CA GLY A 92 6.94 -17.24 -40.55
C GLY A 92 6.37 -16.95 -39.15
N TYR A 93 5.90 -15.73 -38.90
CA TYR A 93 5.15 -15.36 -37.70
C TYR A 93 3.64 -15.37 -37.97
N VAL A 94 2.87 -15.88 -36.99
CA VAL A 94 1.41 -15.79 -36.94
C VAL A 94 0.98 -15.36 -35.54
N GLY A 95 0.19 -14.29 -35.44
CA GLY A 95 -0.36 -13.80 -34.18
C GLY A 95 -1.86 -13.56 -34.28
N LYS A 96 -2.64 -14.04 -33.31
CA LYS A 96 -4.08 -13.74 -33.20
C LYS A 96 -4.27 -12.43 -32.46
N LEU A 97 -5.12 -11.55 -32.99
CA LEU A 97 -5.47 -10.26 -32.41
C LEU A 97 -6.86 -10.33 -31.77
N ARG A 98 -7.06 -9.54 -30.71
CA ARG A 98 -8.36 -9.29 -30.06
C ARG A 98 -8.41 -7.88 -29.50
N TRP A 99 -9.62 -7.38 -29.26
CA TRP A 99 -9.83 -6.13 -28.54
C TRP A 99 -9.71 -6.34 -27.02
N GLU A 100 -9.23 -5.31 -26.34
CA GLU A 100 -9.18 -5.22 -24.88
C GLU A 100 -9.82 -3.90 -24.45
N ARG A 101 -10.61 -3.96 -23.39
CA ARG A 101 -11.33 -2.82 -22.81
C ARG A 101 -10.92 -2.71 -21.34
N THR A 102 -10.58 -1.52 -20.88
CA THR A 102 -10.33 -1.25 -19.46
C THR A 102 -11.58 -1.53 -18.60
N GLY A 103 -11.43 -1.58 -17.28
CA GLY A 103 -12.59 -1.64 -16.39
C GLY A 103 -13.44 -0.35 -16.39
N GLY A 104 -12.94 0.76 -16.96
CA GLY A 104 -13.61 2.05 -17.00
C GLY A 104 -13.95 2.63 -15.62
N HIS A 105 -14.85 3.61 -15.59
CA HIS A 105 -15.40 4.20 -14.37
C HIS A 105 -16.89 4.54 -14.55
N GLY A 106 -17.69 4.16 -13.56
CA GLY A 106 -19.11 4.49 -13.51
C GLY A 106 -19.35 5.82 -12.80
N PHE A 107 -19.99 6.77 -13.49
CA PHE A 107 -20.40 8.05 -12.89
C PHE A 107 -21.85 7.99 -12.42
N PRO A 108 -22.20 8.65 -11.30
CA PRO A 108 -23.58 8.67 -10.83
C PRO A 108 -24.54 9.25 -11.86
N ILE A 109 -25.60 8.51 -12.18
CA ILE A 109 -26.53 8.88 -13.27
C ILE A 109 -27.46 10.03 -12.89
N ASN A 110 -27.58 10.32 -11.59
CA ASN A 110 -28.43 11.39 -11.07
C ASN A 110 -27.64 12.66 -10.70
N LYS A 111 -26.38 12.78 -11.13
CA LYS A 111 -25.57 13.99 -11.02
C LYS A 111 -25.21 14.51 -12.41
N THR A 112 -25.07 15.83 -12.52
CA THR A 112 -24.51 16.44 -13.73
C THR A 112 -23.07 15.96 -13.92
N LEU A 113 -22.80 15.30 -15.05
CA LEU A 113 -21.46 14.89 -15.43
C LEU A 113 -20.75 16.05 -16.15
N LEU A 114 -19.70 16.58 -15.53
CA LEU A 114 -18.86 17.64 -16.09
C LEU A 114 -17.55 17.06 -16.64
N PRO A 115 -16.87 17.73 -17.59
CA PRO A 115 -15.56 17.30 -18.09
C PRO A 115 -14.50 17.10 -16.98
N GLU A 116 -14.52 17.92 -15.94
CA GLU A 116 -13.58 17.86 -14.82
C GLU A 116 -13.70 16.55 -14.05
N HIS A 117 -14.93 16.04 -13.86
CA HIS A 117 -15.15 14.74 -13.22
C HIS A 117 -14.52 13.60 -14.04
N ILE A 118 -14.54 13.69 -15.37
CA ILE A 118 -13.90 12.72 -16.26
C ILE A 118 -12.38 12.82 -16.13
N GLN A 119 -11.84 14.04 -16.14
CA GLN A 119 -10.41 14.29 -15.98
C GLN A 119 -9.89 13.74 -14.64
N GLU A 120 -10.62 13.94 -13.54
CA GLU A 120 -10.28 13.42 -12.21
C GLU A 120 -10.17 11.90 -12.15
N LYS A 121 -10.95 11.20 -13.00
CA LYS A 121 -10.97 9.73 -13.05
C LYS A 121 -10.23 9.17 -14.28
N TRP A 122 -9.54 10.02 -15.04
CA TRP A 122 -8.95 9.63 -16.32
C TRP A 122 -7.93 8.49 -16.19
N ALA A 123 -7.08 8.54 -15.17
CA ALA A 123 -6.12 7.47 -14.88
C ALA A 123 -6.82 6.12 -14.72
N LYS A 124 -7.92 6.07 -13.96
CA LYS A 124 -8.73 4.86 -13.75
C LYS A 124 -9.52 4.43 -14.98
N ILE A 125 -10.03 5.39 -15.77
CA ILE A 125 -10.77 5.11 -17.01
C ILE A 125 -9.86 4.44 -18.04
N THR A 126 -8.58 4.82 -18.05
CA THR A 126 -7.58 4.37 -19.03
C THR A 126 -6.64 3.28 -18.50
N ASP A 127 -6.92 2.73 -17.31
CA ASP A 127 -6.09 1.70 -16.68
C ASP A 127 -6.40 0.30 -17.22
N PHE A 128 -5.40 -0.35 -17.81
CA PHE A 128 -5.47 -1.74 -18.26
C PHE A 128 -4.92 -2.73 -17.22
N GLU A 129 -4.20 -2.25 -16.20
CA GLU A 129 -3.41 -3.06 -15.27
C GLU A 129 -4.10 -3.24 -13.90
N ASP A 130 -5.27 -2.65 -13.69
CA ASP A 130 -6.01 -2.71 -12.42
C ASP A 130 -6.79 -4.02 -12.19
N GLY A 131 -6.57 -5.02 -13.04
CA GLY A 131 -7.20 -6.34 -12.96
C GLY A 131 -8.67 -6.37 -13.43
N ARG A 132 -9.23 -5.27 -13.95
CA ARG A 132 -10.62 -5.21 -14.43
C ARG A 132 -10.75 -5.20 -15.96
N ALA A 133 -9.65 -5.27 -16.69
CA ALA A 133 -9.69 -5.29 -18.15
C ALA A 133 -10.43 -6.53 -18.68
N THR A 134 -11.21 -6.36 -19.76
CA THR A 134 -12.05 -7.41 -20.36
C THR A 134 -11.82 -7.51 -21.88
N HIS A 135 -12.19 -8.65 -22.47
CA HIS A 135 -12.08 -8.88 -23.92
C HIS A 135 -13.48 -9.14 -24.53
N PRO A 136 -14.33 -8.11 -24.68
CA PRO A 136 -15.69 -8.30 -25.15
C PRO A 136 -15.71 -8.86 -26.58
N THR A 137 -16.46 -9.95 -26.77
CA THR A 137 -16.61 -10.66 -28.06
C THR A 137 -18.00 -10.54 -28.66
N SER A 138 -18.93 -9.90 -27.95
CA SER A 138 -20.31 -9.70 -28.37
C SER A 138 -20.83 -8.29 -28.02
N THR A 139 -21.88 -7.85 -28.70
CA THR A 139 -22.56 -6.59 -28.36
C THR A 139 -23.12 -6.62 -26.94
N GLN A 140 -23.56 -7.79 -26.46
CA GLN A 140 -24.06 -7.96 -25.09
C GLN A 140 -22.97 -7.70 -24.04
N GLU A 141 -21.79 -8.33 -24.17
CA GLU A 141 -20.62 -8.11 -23.29
C GLU A 141 -20.14 -6.65 -23.34
N SER A 142 -20.33 -5.97 -24.48
CA SER A 142 -20.00 -4.55 -24.63
C SER A 142 -20.83 -3.64 -23.70
N MET A 143 -22.03 -4.06 -23.29
CA MET A 143 -22.97 -3.26 -22.48
C MET A 143 -22.88 -3.51 -20.97
N GLU A 144 -22.20 -4.55 -20.51
CA GLU A 144 -22.20 -4.98 -19.10
C GLU A 144 -21.82 -3.85 -18.13
N GLY A 145 -20.74 -3.12 -18.40
CA GLY A 145 -20.30 -2.01 -17.56
C GLY A 145 -21.29 -0.83 -17.53
N ILE A 146 -22.04 -0.62 -18.62
CA ILE A 146 -23.08 0.42 -18.69
C ILE A 146 -24.28 0.01 -17.86
N ILE A 147 -24.74 -1.24 -18.01
CA ILE A 147 -25.88 -1.79 -17.27
C ILE A 147 -25.57 -1.80 -15.77
N ALA A 148 -24.36 -2.22 -15.37
CA ALA A 148 -23.92 -2.20 -13.98
C ALA A 148 -23.95 -0.79 -13.35
N ASN A 149 -23.88 0.28 -14.17
CA ASN A 149 -23.91 1.66 -13.70
C ASN A 149 -25.32 2.25 -13.57
N PHE A 150 -26.38 1.54 -13.99
CA PHE A 150 -27.76 2.07 -13.93
C PHE A 150 -28.24 2.31 -12.50
N GLU A 151 -27.70 1.58 -11.53
CA GLU A 151 -28.03 1.75 -10.11
C GLU A 151 -27.06 2.70 -9.38
N ASN A 152 -26.08 3.27 -10.09
CA ASN A 152 -25.16 4.24 -9.52
C ASN A 152 -25.85 5.59 -9.33
N VAL A 153 -26.56 5.73 -8.23
CA VAL A 153 -27.23 6.97 -7.81
C VAL A 153 -26.68 7.43 -6.48
N VAL A 154 -26.38 8.73 -6.37
CA VAL A 154 -25.95 9.32 -5.11
C VAL A 154 -27.14 10.00 -4.45
N ALA A 155 -27.43 9.68 -3.19
CA ALA A 155 -28.49 10.35 -2.44
C ALA A 155 -28.25 11.88 -2.42
N PRO A 156 -29.31 12.71 -2.50
CA PRO A 156 -29.15 14.16 -2.36
C PRO A 156 -28.46 14.47 -1.02
N ARG A 157 -27.32 15.15 -1.07
CA ARG A 157 -26.60 15.55 0.14
C ARG A 157 -27.47 16.54 0.94
N PRO A 158 -27.60 16.37 2.26
CA PRO A 158 -28.29 17.35 3.09
C PRO A 158 -27.55 18.69 3.01
N LYS A 159 -28.29 19.80 2.94
CA LYS A 159 -27.71 21.14 3.06
C LYS A 159 -27.26 21.34 4.51
N VAL A 160 -25.95 21.49 4.73
CA VAL A 160 -25.39 21.71 6.07
C VAL A 160 -25.44 23.19 6.46
N VAL A 161 -25.03 24.08 5.55
CA VAL A 161 -25.18 25.53 5.74
C VAL A 161 -26.55 25.95 5.21
N LEU A 162 -27.40 26.42 6.12
CA LEU A 162 -28.76 26.86 5.81
C LEU A 162 -28.77 28.28 5.21
N GLU A 163 -29.87 28.65 4.56
CA GLU A 163 -30.01 29.96 3.91
C GLU A 163 -29.90 31.14 4.88
N ASP A 164 -30.19 30.93 6.16
CA ASP A 164 -30.04 31.91 7.23
C ASP A 164 -28.63 31.94 7.85
N GLY A 165 -27.68 31.18 7.28
CA GLY A 165 -26.28 31.10 7.74
C GLY A 165 -26.04 30.17 8.93
N LYS A 166 -27.08 29.48 9.44
CA LYS A 166 -26.91 28.47 10.48
C LYS A 166 -26.28 27.20 9.94
N VAL A 167 -25.63 26.45 10.83
CA VAL A 167 -25.04 25.13 10.53
C VAL A 167 -25.90 24.03 11.17
N ASP A 168 -26.41 23.13 10.35
CA ASP A 168 -27.02 21.88 10.81
C ASP A 168 -25.92 20.84 11.04
N VAL A 169 -25.51 20.70 12.32
CA VAL A 169 -24.43 19.81 12.72
C VAL A 169 -24.82 18.33 12.55
N GLU A 170 -26.09 17.98 12.68
CA GLU A 170 -26.54 16.59 12.49
C GLU A 170 -26.55 16.22 11.01
N ALA A 171 -26.94 17.16 10.14
CA ALA A 171 -26.73 17.01 8.70
C ALA A 171 -25.24 16.85 8.35
N ALA A 172 -24.35 17.65 8.96
CA ALA A 172 -22.91 17.55 8.74
C ALA A 172 -22.33 16.18 9.15
N LYS A 173 -22.81 15.61 10.26
CA LYS A 173 -22.43 14.27 10.72
C LYS A 173 -22.88 13.14 9.80
N SER A 174 -23.96 13.36 9.05
CA SER A 174 -24.49 12.38 8.08
C SER A 174 -23.84 12.44 6.70
N LEU A 175 -22.93 13.40 6.47
CA LEU A 175 -22.24 13.52 5.19
C LEU A 175 -21.25 12.37 4.98
N ASP A 176 -21.30 11.81 3.78
CA ASP A 176 -20.26 10.92 3.25
C ASP A 176 -19.22 11.73 2.48
N PHE A 177 -18.01 11.76 3.03
CA PHE A 177 -16.84 12.44 2.48
C PHE A 177 -15.98 11.52 1.60
N GLY A 178 -16.38 10.27 1.39
CA GLY A 178 -15.57 9.25 0.73
C GLY A 178 -14.50 8.67 1.65
N SER A 179 -13.61 7.86 1.09
CA SER A 179 -12.48 7.26 1.81
C SER A 179 -11.22 7.36 0.97
N GLU A 180 -10.09 7.43 1.64
CA GLU A 180 -8.77 7.49 1.01
C GLU A 180 -7.97 6.23 1.36
N THR A 181 -7.23 5.73 0.39
CA THR A 181 -6.37 4.55 0.55
C THR A 181 -4.93 4.99 0.78
N PHE A 182 -4.25 4.34 1.73
CA PHE A 182 -2.85 4.55 2.04
C PHE A 182 -2.09 3.22 2.02
N GLU A 183 -1.21 3.05 1.05
CA GLU A 183 -0.30 1.90 0.95
C GLU A 183 1.07 2.30 1.46
N TYR A 184 1.67 1.46 2.30
CA TYR A 184 2.98 1.72 2.88
C TYR A 184 3.79 0.44 3.02
N VAL A 185 5.11 0.62 2.99
CA VAL A 185 6.10 -0.43 3.21
C VAL A 185 7.05 -0.02 4.33
N GLU A 186 8.01 -0.87 4.67
CA GLU A 186 8.96 -0.63 5.77
C GLU A 186 9.74 0.68 5.59
N ARG A 187 10.00 1.09 4.34
CA ARG A 187 10.60 2.39 4.00
C ARG A 187 9.82 3.55 4.63
N ASP A 188 8.50 3.55 4.53
CA ASP A 188 7.65 4.66 4.94
C ASP A 188 7.57 4.72 6.48
N VAL A 189 7.59 3.56 7.14
CA VAL A 189 7.72 3.45 8.61
C VAL A 189 9.06 4.01 9.07
N ILE A 190 10.17 3.62 8.44
CA ILE A 190 11.51 4.11 8.76
C ILE A 190 11.59 5.63 8.53
N LEU A 191 11.04 6.12 7.41
CA LEU A 191 11.02 7.53 7.05
C LEU A 191 10.27 8.36 8.11
N TYR A 192 9.10 7.90 8.54
CA TYR A 192 8.37 8.54 9.63
C TYR A 192 9.17 8.54 10.94
N ASN A 193 9.71 7.39 11.35
CA ASN A 193 10.47 7.24 12.58
C ASN A 193 11.69 8.19 12.59
N LEU A 194 12.42 8.31 11.48
CA LEU A 194 13.51 9.28 11.31
C LEU A 194 12.99 10.73 11.32
N GLY A 195 11.84 10.98 10.67
CA GLY A 195 11.16 12.27 10.64
C GLY A 195 10.72 12.78 12.02
N ILE A 196 10.53 11.89 12.99
CA ILE A 196 10.28 12.22 14.41
C ILE A 196 11.54 12.01 15.28
N GLY A 197 12.71 11.96 14.65
CA GLY A 197 14.00 12.06 15.30
C GLY A 197 14.60 10.74 15.82
N ALA A 198 14.07 9.58 15.41
CA ALA A 198 14.78 8.30 15.64
C ALA A 198 16.20 8.37 15.09
N LYS A 199 17.15 7.70 15.76
CA LYS A 199 18.56 7.73 15.40
C LYS A 199 18.96 6.42 14.72
N ARG A 200 20.10 6.44 14.02
CA ARG A 200 20.71 5.22 13.43
C ARG A 200 20.94 4.08 14.43
N THR A 201 20.98 4.39 15.72
CA THR A 201 21.18 3.41 16.81
C THR A 201 19.88 2.78 17.28
N ASP A 202 18.72 3.36 16.94
CA ASP A 202 17.40 2.85 17.31
C ASP A 202 16.97 1.77 16.30
N LEU A 203 17.72 0.67 16.22
CA LEU A 203 17.55 -0.35 15.18
C LEU A 203 16.11 -0.91 15.10
N HIS A 204 15.40 -0.98 16.23
CA HIS A 204 14.00 -1.37 16.30
C HIS A 204 13.03 -0.39 15.58
N LEU A 205 13.49 0.81 15.22
CA LEU A 205 12.71 1.82 14.48
C LEU A 205 13.24 2.08 13.07
N VAL A 206 14.53 1.81 12.82
CA VAL A 206 15.21 2.22 11.57
C VAL A 206 15.79 1.06 10.75
N TYR A 207 15.63 -0.19 11.22
CA TYR A 207 16.11 -1.38 10.53
C TYR A 207 15.03 -2.44 10.43
N GLU A 208 14.57 -2.69 9.21
CA GLU A 208 13.47 -3.57 8.87
C GLU A 208 13.71 -5.04 9.24
N ASN A 209 14.97 -5.47 9.34
CA ASN A 209 15.31 -6.84 9.77
C ASN A 209 15.60 -6.94 11.28
N SER A 210 15.35 -5.89 12.06
CA SER A 210 15.35 -5.99 13.51
C SER A 210 14.23 -6.93 13.97
N ASP A 211 14.52 -7.84 14.91
CA ASP A 211 13.51 -8.76 15.45
C ASP A 211 12.33 -8.06 16.14
N SER A 212 12.52 -6.79 16.51
CA SER A 212 11.51 -5.93 17.12
C SER A 212 11.24 -4.68 16.28
N PHE A 213 11.39 -4.76 14.95
CA PHE A 213 11.07 -3.64 14.06
C PHE A 213 9.61 -3.21 14.25
N THR A 214 9.36 -1.92 14.46
CA THR A 214 8.02 -1.40 14.71
C THR A 214 7.88 0.06 14.29
N ALA A 215 6.65 0.44 13.94
CA ALA A 215 6.29 1.84 13.81
C ALA A 215 6.06 2.42 15.21
N VAL A 216 6.56 3.64 15.47
CA VAL A 216 6.12 4.37 16.67
C VAL A 216 4.60 4.57 16.56
N PRO A 217 3.80 4.30 17.60
CA PRO A 217 2.33 4.30 17.51
C PRO A 217 1.71 5.58 16.92
N THR A 218 2.38 6.73 17.08
CA THR A 218 1.97 8.00 16.48
C THR A 218 1.99 8.01 14.95
N PHE A 219 2.57 7.00 14.29
CA PHE A 219 2.46 6.78 12.84
C PHE A 219 1.00 6.75 12.38
N GLY A 220 0.06 6.38 13.27
CA GLY A 220 -1.36 6.34 12.95
C GLY A 220 -2.00 7.66 12.52
N VAL A 221 -1.33 8.80 12.67
CA VAL A 221 -1.80 10.08 12.08
C VAL A 221 -1.54 10.16 10.57
N ILE A 222 -0.55 9.42 10.06
CA ILE A 222 -0.09 9.50 8.67
C ILE A 222 -1.12 8.94 7.68
N PRO A 223 -1.65 7.71 7.83
CA PRO A 223 -2.65 7.18 6.90
C PRO A 223 -3.92 8.04 6.83
N SER A 224 -4.29 8.68 7.95
CA SER A 224 -5.49 9.51 8.06
C SER A 224 -5.36 10.89 7.40
N PHE A 225 -4.15 11.32 7.03
CA PHE A 225 -3.91 12.70 6.61
C PHE A 225 -4.58 13.06 5.28
N ALA A 226 -4.54 12.15 4.30
CA ALA A 226 -5.19 12.34 3.01
C ALA A 226 -6.71 12.47 3.17
N ALA A 227 -7.32 11.57 3.94
CA ALA A 227 -8.76 11.61 4.25
C ALA A 227 -9.17 12.90 4.96
N MET A 228 -8.38 13.36 5.95
CA MET A 228 -8.66 14.63 6.64
C MET A 228 -8.62 15.82 5.66
N ASN A 229 -7.59 15.89 4.81
CA ASN A 229 -7.43 16.97 3.83
C ASN A 229 -8.52 16.98 2.74
N ALA A 230 -9.14 15.82 2.48
CA ALA A 230 -10.23 15.69 1.53
C ALA A 230 -11.56 16.28 2.06
N VAL A 231 -11.69 16.57 3.36
CA VAL A 231 -12.92 17.13 3.93
C VAL A 231 -13.14 18.57 3.43
N PRO A 232 -14.23 18.84 2.69
CA PRO A 232 -14.50 20.16 2.13
C PRO A 232 -15.12 21.05 3.21
N PHE A 233 -14.28 21.70 4.03
CA PHE A 233 -14.75 22.58 5.12
C PHE A 233 -15.72 23.69 4.66
N GLY A 234 -15.64 24.13 3.41
CA GLY A 234 -16.59 25.08 2.83
C GLY A 234 -18.01 24.55 2.63
N GLU A 235 -18.20 23.22 2.58
CA GLU A 235 -19.54 22.61 2.55
C GLU A 235 -20.18 22.53 3.94
N ILE A 236 -19.36 22.52 5.01
CA ILE A 236 -19.83 22.30 6.39
C ILE A 236 -19.75 23.54 7.29
N LEU A 237 -19.07 24.61 6.86
CA LEU A 237 -18.91 25.85 7.62
C LEU A 237 -19.24 27.08 6.77
N PRO A 238 -19.89 28.10 7.34
CA PRO A 238 -20.09 29.38 6.67
C PRO A 238 -18.77 30.14 6.58
N SER A 239 -18.54 30.83 5.46
CA SER A 239 -17.42 31.76 5.28
C SER A 239 -16.03 31.13 5.56
N PHE A 240 -15.84 29.86 5.20
CA PHE A 240 -14.58 29.16 5.38
C PHE A 240 -13.44 29.82 4.60
N ASN A 241 -12.31 30.05 5.28
CA ASN A 241 -11.06 30.48 4.66
C ASN A 241 -9.93 29.56 5.14
N PRO A 242 -9.26 28.81 4.23
CA PRO A 242 -8.21 27.88 4.61
C PRO A 242 -7.02 28.56 5.29
N MET A 243 -6.72 29.82 5.00
CA MET A 243 -5.62 30.57 5.64
C MET A 243 -5.89 30.90 7.12
N MET A 244 -7.14 30.74 7.57
CA MET A 244 -7.58 31.06 8.94
C MET A 244 -7.75 29.82 9.81
N LEU A 245 -7.48 28.64 9.25
CA LEU A 245 -7.58 27.34 9.90
C LEU A 245 -6.26 26.99 10.61
N LEU A 246 -6.37 26.61 11.88
CA LEU A 246 -5.25 26.14 12.70
C LEU A 246 -5.58 24.75 13.23
N HIS A 247 -4.58 23.87 13.23
CA HIS A 247 -4.69 22.58 13.90
C HIS A 247 -4.48 22.78 15.42
N GLY A 248 -5.55 22.68 16.20
CA GLY A 248 -5.55 23.04 17.62
C GLY A 248 -5.28 21.87 18.56
N GLU A 249 -5.94 20.73 18.35
CA GLU A 249 -5.78 19.52 19.17
C GLU A 249 -5.75 18.28 18.28
N GLN A 250 -5.07 17.24 18.77
CA GLN A 250 -5.00 15.92 18.14
C GLN A 250 -5.29 14.85 19.19
N TYR A 251 -6.17 13.92 18.84
CA TYR A 251 -6.33 12.64 19.50
C TYR A 251 -6.04 11.51 18.52
N LEU A 252 -5.38 10.46 19.00
CA LEU A 252 -5.14 9.22 18.27
C LEU A 252 -5.35 8.05 19.23
N GLU A 253 -6.23 7.13 18.85
CA GLU A 253 -6.45 5.85 19.51
C GLU A 253 -5.97 4.70 18.64
N ILE A 254 -5.18 3.82 19.24
CA ILE A 254 -4.63 2.63 18.61
C ILE A 254 -5.49 1.44 19.01
N ILE A 255 -6.19 0.88 18.02
CA ILE A 255 -7.03 -0.32 18.21
C ILE A 255 -6.16 -1.56 18.02
N LYS A 256 -5.33 -1.56 16.96
CA LYS A 256 -4.32 -2.58 16.69
C LYS A 256 -2.97 -1.93 16.36
N PRO A 257 -1.84 -2.54 16.76
CA PRO A 257 -0.53 -2.08 16.30
C PRO A 257 -0.44 -2.08 14.78
N PHE A 258 0.25 -1.09 14.22
CA PHE A 258 0.47 -1.03 12.77
C PHE A 258 1.40 -2.18 12.33
N PRO A 259 1.05 -2.92 11.27
CA PRO A 259 1.99 -3.83 10.63
C PRO A 259 3.16 -3.04 10.01
N SER A 260 4.24 -3.73 9.64
CA SER A 260 5.44 -3.10 9.05
C SER A 260 5.22 -2.62 7.61
N HIS A 261 4.17 -3.11 6.96
CA HIS A 261 3.67 -2.73 5.66
C HIS A 261 2.16 -3.03 5.59
N GLY A 262 1.47 -2.46 4.63
CA GLY A 262 0.08 -2.82 4.35
C GLY A 262 -0.65 -1.75 3.56
N LYS A 263 -1.92 -2.02 3.32
CA LYS A 263 -2.86 -1.11 2.69
C LYS A 263 -3.97 -0.79 3.66
N LEU A 264 -4.20 0.50 3.88
CA LEU A 264 -5.19 1.01 4.83
C LEU A 264 -6.22 1.84 4.10
N THR A 265 -7.44 1.85 4.63
CA THR A 265 -8.53 2.74 4.16
C THR A 265 -8.93 3.66 5.29
N SER A 266 -8.88 4.96 5.07
CA SER A 266 -9.24 5.99 6.04
C SER A 266 -10.52 6.71 5.62
N THR A 267 -11.51 6.70 6.50
CA THR A 267 -12.83 7.31 6.28
C THR A 267 -13.03 8.45 7.27
N PRO A 268 -13.12 9.72 6.80
CA PRO A 268 -13.35 10.87 7.65
C PRO A 268 -14.84 11.07 7.94
N TYR A 269 -15.16 11.65 9.09
CA TYR A 269 -16.52 12.00 9.50
C TYR A 269 -16.51 13.20 10.45
N VAL A 270 -17.59 13.97 10.48
CA VAL A 270 -17.72 15.06 11.46
C VAL A 270 -18.02 14.45 12.83
N VAL A 271 -17.19 14.78 13.83
CA VAL A 271 -17.46 14.43 15.23
C VAL A 271 -18.30 15.53 15.87
N GLU A 272 -17.89 16.78 15.73
CA GLU A 272 -18.53 17.92 16.36
C GLU A 272 -18.16 19.24 15.68
N ILE A 273 -19.10 20.19 15.67
CA ILE A 273 -18.88 21.57 15.21
C ILE A 273 -19.42 22.52 16.29
N LEU A 274 -18.56 23.41 16.77
CA LEU A 274 -18.85 24.34 17.87
C LEU A 274 -18.70 25.79 17.42
N ASP A 275 -19.65 26.63 17.82
CA ASP A 275 -19.60 28.07 17.61
C ASP A 275 -18.85 28.74 18.77
N LYS A 276 -17.70 29.36 18.47
CA LYS A 276 -16.88 30.09 19.43
C LYS A 276 -16.99 31.61 19.22
N GLY A 277 -18.12 32.09 18.70
CA GLY A 277 -18.36 33.50 18.42
C GLY A 277 -17.67 33.93 17.14
N LYS A 278 -16.51 34.60 17.22
CA LYS A 278 -15.78 35.03 16.01
C LYS A 278 -15.04 33.91 15.27
N GLY A 279 -15.22 32.66 15.67
CA GLY A 279 -14.60 31.49 15.04
C GLY A 279 -15.34 30.22 15.38
N CYS A 280 -14.86 29.12 14.85
CA CYS A 280 -15.44 27.79 15.01
C CYS A 280 -14.38 26.79 15.47
N VAL A 281 -14.81 25.77 16.21
CA VAL A 281 -14.05 24.54 16.38
C VAL A 281 -14.77 23.43 15.62
N ALA A 282 -14.11 22.82 14.64
CA ALA A 282 -14.60 21.65 13.93
C ALA A 282 -13.70 20.46 14.26
N THR A 283 -14.27 19.38 14.80
CA THR A 283 -13.57 18.13 15.07
C THR A 283 -13.95 17.11 14.01
N ILE A 284 -12.95 16.64 13.27
CA ILE A 284 -13.08 15.62 12.24
C ILE A 284 -12.48 14.32 12.78
N GLY A 285 -13.31 13.29 12.86
CA GLY A 285 -12.88 11.93 13.14
C GLY A 285 -12.38 11.28 11.86
N VAL A 286 -11.35 10.46 11.94
CA VAL A 286 -10.92 9.60 10.82
C VAL A 286 -10.74 8.18 11.35
N LYS A 287 -11.58 7.28 10.85
CA LYS A 287 -11.50 5.86 11.16
C LYS A 287 -10.66 5.17 10.09
N THR A 288 -9.64 4.41 10.50
CA THR A 288 -8.75 3.69 9.58
C THR A 288 -8.90 2.18 9.76
N THR A 289 -9.12 1.47 8.66
CA THR A 289 -9.24 0.01 8.61
C THR A 289 -8.18 -0.63 7.72
N ASP A 290 -7.89 -1.91 7.94
CA ASP A 290 -7.06 -2.72 7.03
C ASP A 290 -7.86 -3.28 5.84
N GLU A 291 -7.19 -4.09 5.00
CA GLU A 291 -7.78 -4.73 3.82
C GLU A 291 -8.89 -5.74 4.14
N ASN A 292 -8.96 -6.23 5.38
CA ASN A 292 -10.02 -7.12 5.84
C ASN A 292 -11.21 -6.33 6.44
N GLY A 293 -11.13 -5.00 6.47
CA GLY A 293 -12.12 -4.12 7.07
C GLY A 293 -12.06 -4.05 8.60
N GLU A 294 -10.96 -4.49 9.22
CA GLU A 294 -10.78 -4.41 10.66
C GLU A 294 -10.19 -3.06 11.08
N ASP A 295 -10.69 -2.50 12.19
CA ASP A 295 -10.26 -1.21 12.69
C ASP A 295 -8.81 -1.23 13.21
N ILE A 296 -7.98 -0.29 12.76
CA ILE A 296 -6.57 -0.13 13.15
C ILE A 296 -6.39 1.05 14.10
N CYS A 297 -6.91 2.23 13.74
CA CYS A 297 -6.85 3.42 14.58
C CYS A 297 -8.03 4.36 14.33
N ILE A 298 -8.23 5.25 15.30
CA ILE A 298 -9.15 6.38 15.20
C ILE A 298 -8.37 7.66 15.50
N ASN A 299 -8.47 8.65 14.61
CA ASN A 299 -7.96 9.99 14.85
C ASN A 299 -9.12 10.96 15.11
N GLU A 300 -8.94 11.94 15.99
CA GLU A 300 -9.75 13.17 15.99
C GLU A 300 -8.83 14.38 15.76
N PHE A 301 -9.05 15.08 14.65
CA PHE A 301 -8.39 16.33 14.30
C PHE A 301 -9.29 17.49 14.71
N THR A 302 -8.86 18.30 15.68
CA THR A 302 -9.63 19.46 16.13
C THR A 302 -9.05 20.73 15.51
N MET A 303 -9.82 21.31 14.59
CA MET A 303 -9.46 22.51 13.85
C MET A 303 -10.10 23.73 14.47
N PHE A 304 -9.33 24.80 14.65
CA PHE A 304 -9.84 26.11 15.03
C PHE A 304 -9.85 27.02 13.79
N ILE A 305 -11.04 27.41 13.33
CA ILE A 305 -11.23 28.21 12.14
C ILE A 305 -11.70 29.60 12.53
N ARG A 306 -10.82 30.59 12.42
CA ARG A 306 -11.15 31.99 12.72
C ARG A 306 -12.06 32.55 11.61
N GLY A 307 -13.02 33.39 11.98
CA GLY A 307 -13.98 34.02 11.06
C GLY A 307 -15.21 33.16 10.74
N ALA A 308 -15.15 31.85 10.90
CA ALA A 308 -16.21 30.91 10.56
C ALA A 308 -17.24 30.65 11.70
N GLY A 309 -17.45 31.60 12.60
CA GLY A 309 -18.38 31.49 13.73
C GLY A 309 -19.65 32.35 13.59
N ASN A 310 -20.39 32.53 14.69
CA ASN A 310 -21.66 33.27 14.76
C ASN A 310 -22.82 32.63 13.97
N PHE A 311 -22.78 31.31 13.79
CA PHE A 311 -23.84 30.55 13.13
C PHE A 311 -24.88 30.00 14.12
N GLY A 312 -24.78 30.35 15.41
CA GLY A 312 -25.78 30.00 16.42
C GLY A 312 -25.70 28.55 16.92
N GLY A 313 -24.52 27.91 16.80
CA GLY A 313 -24.27 26.54 17.24
C GLY A 313 -23.99 26.39 18.74
N LYS A 314 -23.74 25.15 19.17
CA LYS A 314 -23.30 24.85 20.55
C LYS A 314 -21.95 25.50 20.83
N LYS A 315 -21.78 26.07 22.03
CA LYS A 315 -20.52 26.69 22.46
C LYS A 315 -19.59 25.73 23.19
N GLU A 316 -20.15 24.71 23.84
CA GLU A 316 -19.43 23.73 24.63
C GLU A 316 -19.47 22.38 23.93
N GLY A 317 -18.35 21.67 23.97
CA GLY A 317 -18.21 20.34 23.37
C GLY A 317 -18.71 19.25 24.29
N ALA A 318 -19.13 18.12 23.71
CA ALA A 318 -19.46 16.92 24.45
C ALA A 318 -18.23 16.28 25.10
N ASP A 319 -18.40 15.67 26.28
CA ASP A 319 -17.36 14.83 26.88
C ASP A 319 -17.25 13.50 26.13
N ARG A 320 -16.08 13.25 25.53
CA ARG A 320 -15.70 12.04 24.81
C ARG A 320 -14.56 11.28 25.50
N GLY A 321 -14.41 11.47 26.82
CA GLY A 321 -13.41 10.77 27.61
C GLY A 321 -11.98 11.25 27.31
N ALA A 322 -11.10 10.32 26.91
CA ALA A 322 -9.68 10.61 26.72
C ALA A 322 -9.42 11.71 25.68
N ALA A 323 -10.24 11.78 24.63
CA ALA A 323 -10.14 12.78 23.56
C ALA A 323 -10.37 14.22 24.04
N THR A 324 -11.23 14.42 25.05
CA THR A 324 -11.61 15.75 25.58
C THR A 324 -11.09 16.01 26.99
N ALA A 325 -10.30 15.09 27.57
CA ALA A 325 -9.78 15.23 28.91
C ALA A 325 -8.88 16.46 29.06
N ALA A 326 -9.04 17.19 30.17
CA ALA A 326 -8.30 18.41 30.46
C ALA A 326 -6.79 18.17 30.64
N ASN A 327 -6.40 17.02 31.19
CA ASN A 327 -5.01 16.57 31.33
C ASN A 327 -4.05 17.66 31.86
N ASN A 328 -4.47 18.35 32.93
CA ASN A 328 -3.62 19.35 33.57
C ASN A 328 -2.42 18.64 34.23
N PRO A 329 -1.18 19.12 34.04
CA PRO A 329 -0.03 18.59 34.76
C PRO A 329 -0.22 18.70 36.28
N PRO A 330 0.17 17.68 37.07
CA PRO A 330 0.02 17.72 38.51
C PRO A 330 1.02 18.71 39.13
N ASN A 331 0.68 19.28 40.29
CA ASN A 331 1.53 20.22 41.01
C ASN A 331 2.67 19.51 41.78
N ARG A 332 3.53 18.80 41.02
CA ARG A 332 4.73 18.11 41.50
C ARG A 332 5.77 18.04 40.39
N LYS A 333 7.02 17.70 40.73
CA LYS A 333 8.07 17.49 39.71
C LYS A 333 7.70 16.36 38.74
N PRO A 334 8.10 16.45 37.46
CA PRO A 334 7.97 15.34 36.51
C PRO A 334 8.69 14.09 37.03
N ASP A 335 8.13 12.92 36.74
CA ASP A 335 8.77 11.63 37.02
C ASP A 335 9.93 11.38 36.06
N HIS A 336 9.75 11.78 34.80
CA HIS A 336 10.77 11.72 33.76
C HIS A 336 10.77 13.00 32.94
N VAL A 337 11.97 13.38 32.47
CA VAL A 337 12.18 14.48 31.54
C VAL A 337 13.11 13.97 30.44
N VAL A 338 12.70 14.12 29.19
CA VAL A 338 13.50 13.77 28.02
C VAL A 338 13.67 15.01 27.16
N GLN A 339 14.92 15.36 26.84
CA GLN A 339 15.25 16.45 25.93
C GLN A 339 15.77 15.89 24.61
N GLU A 340 15.26 16.43 23.50
CA GLU A 340 15.71 16.08 22.16
C GLU A 340 15.86 17.35 21.31
N LYS A 341 17.07 17.58 20.79
CA LYS A 341 17.33 18.65 19.83
C LYS A 341 16.88 18.23 18.43
N THR A 342 15.99 19.00 17.84
CA THR A 342 15.53 18.80 16.47
C THR A 342 16.62 19.21 15.48
N GLY A 343 16.63 18.62 14.28
CA GLY A 343 17.49 19.10 13.19
C GLY A 343 16.94 20.40 12.58
N GLU A 344 17.81 21.19 11.94
CA GLU A 344 17.37 22.32 11.11
C GLU A 344 16.50 21.83 9.93
N ASP A 345 16.82 20.66 9.38
CA ASP A 345 16.06 20.02 8.30
C ASP A 345 14.88 19.15 8.79
N GLN A 346 14.50 19.22 10.08
CA GLN A 346 13.50 18.30 10.65
C GLN A 346 12.15 18.38 9.93
N ALA A 347 11.70 19.59 9.58
CA ALA A 347 10.47 19.80 8.83
C ALA A 347 10.57 19.29 7.39
N ALA A 348 11.74 19.46 6.76
CA ALA A 348 12.03 18.99 5.40
C ALA A 348 12.00 17.46 5.31
N LEU A 349 12.41 16.76 6.38
CA LEU A 349 12.32 15.31 6.48
C LEU A 349 10.90 14.83 6.83
N TYR A 350 10.27 15.42 7.86
CA TYR A 350 8.96 14.98 8.36
C TYR A 350 7.87 15.09 7.28
N ARG A 351 7.87 16.17 6.48
CA ARG A 351 6.88 16.38 5.41
C ARG A 351 6.83 15.26 4.37
N LEU A 352 7.92 14.51 4.19
CA LEU A 352 7.96 13.36 3.29
C LEU A 352 7.04 12.21 3.75
N SER A 353 6.53 12.28 4.99
CA SER A 353 5.53 11.36 5.53
C SER A 353 4.09 11.74 5.14
N GLY A 354 3.83 12.90 4.52
CA GLY A 354 2.52 13.21 3.93
C GLY A 354 1.99 14.63 4.09
N ASP A 355 2.54 15.44 5.02
CA ASP A 355 2.13 16.84 5.20
C ASP A 355 3.03 17.80 4.40
N TRP A 356 2.58 18.10 3.17
CA TRP A 356 3.31 18.93 2.22
C TRP A 356 3.06 20.43 2.39
N ASN A 357 2.32 20.88 3.41
CA ASN A 357 1.95 22.28 3.59
C ASN A 357 3.19 23.21 3.50
N PRO A 358 3.19 24.20 2.58
CA PRO A 358 4.36 25.04 2.34
C PRO A 358 4.79 25.87 3.55
N LEU A 359 3.89 26.10 4.52
CA LEU A 359 4.20 26.77 5.81
C LEU A 359 5.44 26.20 6.52
N HIS A 360 5.75 24.93 6.27
CA HIS A 360 6.83 24.20 6.94
C HIS A 360 8.14 24.15 6.16
N ILE A 361 8.23 24.79 4.98
CA ILE A 361 9.44 24.73 4.15
C ILE A 361 9.70 26.02 3.36
N ASP A 362 8.66 26.74 2.96
CA ASP A 362 8.75 27.93 2.11
C ASP A 362 8.67 29.21 2.99
N PRO A 363 9.75 30.02 3.05
CA PRO A 363 9.77 31.25 3.84
C PRO A 363 8.69 32.27 3.44
N ASP A 364 8.36 32.38 2.15
CA ASP A 364 7.37 33.36 1.70
C ASP A 364 5.97 32.96 2.20
N MET A 365 5.65 31.67 2.13
CA MET A 365 4.40 31.12 2.67
C MET A 365 4.36 31.18 4.20
N ALA A 366 5.49 30.97 4.87
CA ALA A 366 5.59 31.13 6.32
C ALA A 366 5.33 32.59 6.76
N ALA A 367 5.90 33.56 6.04
CA ALA A 367 5.68 34.98 6.28
C ALA A 367 4.21 35.39 6.08
N VAL A 368 3.53 34.84 5.08
CA VAL A 368 2.06 35.03 4.89
C VAL A 368 1.28 34.50 6.10
N GLY A 369 1.73 33.40 6.71
CA GLY A 369 1.19 32.85 7.96
C GLY A 369 1.52 33.67 9.21
N GLY A 370 2.38 34.69 9.10
CA GLY A 370 2.84 35.54 10.20
C GLY A 370 4.01 34.94 11.00
N PHE A 371 4.81 34.07 10.39
CA PHE A 371 6.00 33.47 11.01
C PHE A 371 7.28 34.01 10.38
N ASP A 372 8.29 34.27 11.20
CA ASP A 372 9.59 34.80 10.73
C ASP A 372 10.38 33.78 9.90
N ILE A 373 10.19 32.48 10.19
CA ILE A 373 10.79 31.35 9.48
C ILE A 373 9.77 30.21 9.37
N PRO A 374 9.95 29.25 8.44
CA PRO A 374 9.15 28.04 8.41
C PRO A 374 9.17 27.30 9.75
N ILE A 375 7.99 26.98 10.27
CA ILE A 375 7.82 26.32 11.58
C ILE A 375 7.80 24.81 11.41
N LEU A 376 8.19 24.07 12.45
CA LEU A 376 8.04 22.62 12.49
C LEU A 376 6.56 22.23 12.59
N HIS A 377 6.17 21.13 11.95
CA HIS A 377 4.81 20.58 12.06
C HIS A 377 4.45 20.29 13.52
N GLY A 378 3.25 20.67 13.94
CA GLY A 378 2.72 20.30 15.26
C GLY A 378 2.71 18.78 15.44
N LEU A 379 2.33 18.04 14.40
CA LEU A 379 2.32 16.57 14.39
C LEU A 379 3.73 15.95 14.46
N CYS A 380 4.78 16.66 14.03
CA CYS A 380 6.17 16.22 14.25
C CYS A 380 6.53 16.33 15.74
N SER A 381 6.18 17.44 16.39
CA SER A 381 6.41 17.62 17.83
C SER A 381 5.60 16.62 18.67
N PHE A 382 4.38 16.31 18.23
CA PHE A 382 3.54 15.23 18.76
C PHE A 382 4.20 13.87 18.62
N GLY A 383 4.75 13.55 17.44
CA GLY A 383 5.46 12.30 17.20
C GLY A 383 6.73 12.15 18.05
N ILE A 384 7.51 13.22 18.21
CA ILE A 384 8.69 13.24 19.09
C ILE A 384 8.28 12.96 20.54
N ALA A 385 7.25 13.64 21.05
CA ALA A 385 6.75 13.40 22.41
C ALA A 385 6.19 11.98 22.60
N GLY A 386 5.43 11.49 21.61
CA GLY A 386 4.93 10.12 21.57
C GLY A 386 6.05 9.08 21.61
N LYS A 387 7.11 9.28 20.82
CA LYS A 387 8.34 8.46 20.84
C LYS A 387 9.03 8.48 22.21
N HIS A 388 9.15 9.64 22.85
CA HIS A 388 9.73 9.71 24.20
C HIS A 388 8.94 8.87 25.21
N ILE A 389 7.61 8.93 25.18
CA ILE A 389 6.73 8.15 26.07
C ILE A 389 6.78 6.66 25.72
N PHE A 390 6.76 6.34 24.42
CA PHE A 390 6.89 4.98 23.90
C PHE A 390 8.17 4.30 24.39
N ASN A 391 9.30 4.99 24.30
CA ASN A 391 10.59 4.49 24.78
C ASN A 391 10.64 4.38 26.31
N THR A 392 10.07 5.37 27.01
CA THR A 392 10.17 5.46 28.49
C THR A 392 9.25 4.45 29.19
N TYR A 393 8.00 4.34 28.74
CA TYR A 393 6.95 3.59 29.47
C TYR A 393 6.45 2.34 28.73
N CYS A 394 6.55 2.28 27.40
CA CYS A 394 6.11 1.12 26.63
C CYS A 394 7.23 0.11 26.35
N LYS A 395 8.49 0.41 26.71
CA LYS A 395 9.66 -0.44 26.43
C LYS A 395 9.73 -0.87 24.95
N ASN A 396 9.35 0.04 24.05
CA ASN A 396 9.28 -0.16 22.61
C ASN A 396 8.26 -1.22 22.13
N ASP A 397 7.24 -1.54 22.95
CA ASP A 397 6.13 -2.40 22.56
C ASP A 397 4.90 -1.58 22.16
N ALA A 398 4.59 -1.54 20.87
CA ALA A 398 3.48 -0.75 20.32
C ALA A 398 2.13 -1.15 20.92
N ARG A 399 1.99 -2.38 21.42
CA ARG A 399 0.76 -2.86 22.04
C ARG A 399 0.47 -2.16 23.35
N SER A 400 1.48 -1.69 24.07
CA SER A 400 1.28 -1.00 25.35
C SER A 400 0.78 0.43 25.20
N PHE A 401 0.76 0.97 23.99
CA PHE A 401 0.36 2.35 23.71
C PHE A 401 -1.11 2.37 23.24
N LYS A 402 -2.04 2.79 24.11
CA LYS A 402 -3.48 2.77 23.79
C LYS A 402 -3.91 4.01 23.01
N ASN A 403 -3.60 5.19 23.52
CA ASN A 403 -3.98 6.43 22.88
C ASN A 403 -3.05 7.58 23.27
N ILE A 404 -3.14 8.68 22.55
CA ILE A 404 -2.46 9.93 22.84
C ILE A 404 -3.39 11.10 22.53
N LYS A 405 -3.42 12.08 23.43
CA LYS A 405 -4.16 13.32 23.28
C LYS A 405 -3.22 14.50 23.52
N VAL A 406 -3.28 15.53 22.67
CA VAL A 406 -2.50 16.77 22.83
C VAL A 406 -3.31 18.01 22.48
N ARG A 407 -2.92 19.16 23.05
CA ARG A 407 -3.26 20.48 22.53
C ARG A 407 -1.99 21.19 22.08
N PHE A 408 -2.00 21.75 20.87
CA PHE A 408 -0.93 22.59 20.36
C PHE A 408 -1.11 24.02 20.91
N ALA A 409 -0.04 24.56 21.51
CA ALA A 409 -0.11 25.84 22.23
C ALA A 409 0.72 26.95 21.55
N LYS A 410 1.95 26.64 21.14
CA LYS A 410 2.88 27.56 20.49
C LYS A 410 3.67 26.82 19.41
N THR A 411 4.35 27.57 18.54
CA THR A 411 5.16 27.01 17.46
C THR A 411 6.53 26.53 17.96
N VAL A 412 7.11 25.62 17.18
CA VAL A 412 8.48 25.11 17.30
C VAL A 412 9.21 25.49 16.03
N ASN A 413 10.41 26.03 16.16
CA ASN A 413 11.30 26.25 15.02
C ASN A 413 12.21 25.03 14.84
N PRO A 414 12.42 24.52 13.60
CA PRO A 414 13.41 23.48 13.37
C PRO A 414 14.80 23.89 13.90
N GLY A 415 15.48 22.99 14.60
CA GLY A 415 16.75 23.26 15.30
C GLY A 415 16.61 23.50 16.80
N GLU A 416 15.41 23.81 17.30
CA GLU A 416 15.15 23.99 18.74
C GLU A 416 15.14 22.65 19.51
N THR A 417 15.32 22.74 20.82
CA THR A 417 15.31 21.59 21.73
C THR A 417 13.96 21.42 22.38
N LEU A 418 13.34 20.26 22.17
CA LEU A 418 12.09 19.87 22.80
C LEU A 418 12.36 19.11 24.10
N GLU A 419 11.78 19.58 25.20
CA GLU A 419 11.76 18.90 26.49
C GLU A 419 10.37 18.34 26.77
N THR A 420 10.25 17.02 26.88
CA THR A 420 9.02 16.32 27.27
C THR A 420 9.08 15.98 28.75
N SER A 421 8.28 16.68 29.55
CA SER A 421 8.06 16.39 30.96
C SER A 421 6.89 15.43 31.13
N MET A 422 7.07 14.37 31.90
CA MET A 422 6.11 13.26 32.04
C MET A 422 5.78 13.00 33.51
N TRP A 423 4.49 12.76 33.79
CA TRP A 423 3.97 12.40 35.11
C TRP A 423 3.07 11.18 34.98
N ARG A 424 3.42 10.08 35.64
CA ARG A 424 2.65 8.85 35.62
C ARG A 424 1.62 8.82 36.75
N GLU A 425 0.37 8.54 36.40
CA GLU A 425 -0.75 8.30 37.29
C GLU A 425 -1.44 6.99 36.88
N GLY A 426 -1.03 5.89 37.50
CA GLY A 426 -1.51 4.55 37.13
C GLY A 426 -1.09 4.16 35.70
N ASN A 427 -2.09 3.91 34.84
CA ASN A 427 -1.91 3.61 33.41
C ASN A 427 -1.91 4.87 32.53
N LYS A 428 -2.03 6.07 33.10
CA LYS A 428 -2.03 7.32 32.36
C LYS A 428 -0.71 8.06 32.57
N VAL A 429 -0.13 8.55 31.49
CA VAL A 429 1.07 9.40 31.50
C VAL A 429 0.64 10.78 31.03
N LEU A 430 0.47 11.70 31.97
CA LEU A 430 0.31 13.13 31.67
C LEU A 430 1.65 13.66 31.17
N PHE A 431 1.63 14.54 30.17
CA PHE A 431 2.86 15.14 29.69
C PHE A 431 2.67 16.58 29.20
N GLN A 432 3.79 17.28 29.09
CA GLN A 432 3.89 18.62 28.53
C GLN A 432 5.19 18.73 27.74
N VAL A 433 5.17 19.48 26.64
CA VAL A 433 6.39 19.74 25.86
C VAL A 433 6.68 21.23 25.85
N ARG A 434 7.93 21.58 26.18
CA ARG A 434 8.44 22.95 26.03
C ARG A 434 9.62 23.01 25.09
N VAL A 435 9.78 24.15 24.44
CA VAL A 435 11.03 24.55 23.78
C VAL A 435 11.97 25.10 24.85
N VAL A 436 13.15 24.50 25.00
CA VAL A 436 14.10 24.83 26.06
C VAL A 436 14.63 26.26 25.93
N GLU A 437 14.96 26.67 24.70
CA GLU A 437 15.61 27.93 24.39
C GLU A 437 14.75 29.16 24.72
N ARG A 438 13.42 29.02 24.62
CA ARG A 438 12.45 30.12 24.82
C ARG A 438 11.58 29.94 26.06
N ASP A 439 11.76 28.85 26.79
CA ASP A 439 10.88 28.42 27.89
C ASP A 439 9.39 28.47 27.52
N ALA A 440 9.07 27.97 26.32
CA ALA A 440 7.75 28.09 25.72
C ALA A 440 7.05 26.74 25.67
N ILE A 441 5.91 26.59 26.35
CA ILE A 441 5.06 25.41 26.21
C ILE A 441 4.48 25.35 24.79
N VAL A 442 4.76 24.26 24.08
CA VAL A 442 4.32 24.02 22.69
C VAL A 442 3.27 22.92 22.60
N ILE A 443 3.29 21.95 23.52
CA ILE A 443 2.21 20.97 23.71
C ILE A 443 1.75 21.02 25.17
N SER A 444 0.44 21.19 25.37
CA SER A 444 -0.20 21.22 26.68
C SER A 444 -1.39 20.27 26.75
N ASN A 445 -1.98 20.13 27.94
CA ASN A 445 -3.21 19.36 28.16
C ASN A 445 -3.14 17.96 27.55
N ALA A 446 -2.00 17.30 27.74
CA ALA A 446 -1.64 16.12 26.98
C ALA A 446 -1.49 14.88 27.87
N ALA A 447 -1.90 13.74 27.33
CA ALA A 447 -1.74 12.46 28.01
C ALA A 447 -1.61 11.31 27.01
N VAL A 448 -0.95 10.25 27.45
CA VAL A 448 -1.00 8.92 26.84
C VAL A 448 -1.66 7.99 27.84
N GLU A 449 -2.69 7.25 27.41
CA GLU A 449 -3.12 6.07 28.16
C GLU A 449 -2.35 4.85 27.66
N LEU A 450 -1.90 4.04 28.61
CA LEU A 450 -1.26 2.75 28.35
C LEU A 450 -2.33 1.65 28.44
N GLN A 451 -2.22 0.65 27.57
CA GLN A 451 -2.84 -0.65 27.84
C GLN A 451 -2.14 -1.16 29.12
N GLY A 452 -2.88 -1.45 30.20
CA GLY A 452 -2.29 -1.74 31.53
C GLY A 452 -1.34 -2.95 31.57
N ASP A 453 -1.00 -3.48 32.75
CA ASP A 453 -0.11 -4.66 32.90
C ASP A 453 -0.60 -5.94 32.18
N ALA A 454 -1.78 -5.90 31.55
CA ALA A 454 -2.38 -6.93 30.70
C ALA A 454 -1.53 -7.35 29.47
N LEU A 455 -0.39 -6.72 29.20
CA LEU A 455 0.54 -7.14 28.13
C LEU A 455 1.77 -7.92 28.62
N ALA A 456 1.92 -8.16 29.92
CA ALA A 456 2.98 -9.05 30.43
C ALA A 456 2.85 -10.51 29.91
N THR A 457 1.74 -10.86 29.26
CA THR A 457 1.45 -12.22 28.74
C THR A 457 1.25 -12.30 27.24
N ALA A 458 1.29 -11.20 26.49
CA ALA A 458 1.12 -11.25 25.04
C ALA A 458 2.50 -11.25 24.36
N ALA A 459 2.83 -12.29 23.60
CA ALA A 459 4.04 -12.35 22.78
C ALA A 459 4.03 -11.26 21.69
N PRO A 460 5.18 -10.62 21.36
CA PRO A 460 5.28 -9.50 20.41
C PRO A 460 4.48 -9.72 19.13
N ALA A 461 3.97 -8.63 18.54
CA ALA A 461 3.20 -8.65 17.31
C ALA A 461 3.87 -9.59 16.30
N ALA A 462 3.12 -10.62 15.88
CA ALA A 462 3.62 -11.60 14.95
C ALA A 462 4.05 -10.88 13.67
N PRO A 463 5.21 -11.24 13.06
CA PRO A 463 5.45 -10.90 11.66
C PRO A 463 4.24 -11.38 10.85
N ALA A 464 3.90 -10.61 9.79
CA ALA A 464 2.79 -10.86 8.88
C ALA A 464 2.44 -12.36 8.78
N ALA A 465 1.19 -12.69 9.14
CA ALA A 465 0.55 -14.01 9.13
C ALA A 465 1.51 -15.22 9.09
N ALA A 466 1.65 -15.90 10.24
CA ALA A 466 2.20 -17.26 10.25
C ALA A 466 1.39 -18.16 9.28
N PRO A 467 2.03 -18.95 8.40
CA PRO A 467 1.31 -19.86 7.54
C PRO A 467 0.58 -20.90 8.40
N VAL A 468 -0.72 -21.01 8.15
CA VAL A 468 -1.57 -22.07 8.70
C VAL A 468 -0.97 -23.42 8.29
N ALA A 469 -0.72 -24.29 9.26
CA ALA A 469 -0.34 -25.66 8.97
C ALA A 469 -1.52 -26.37 8.28
N GLY A 470 -1.33 -26.71 7.01
CA GLY A 470 -2.20 -27.62 6.26
C GLY A 470 -3.18 -26.94 5.31
N GLY A 471 -2.77 -26.75 4.06
CA GLY A 471 -3.66 -26.42 2.95
C GLY A 471 -3.09 -27.00 1.65
N GLY A 472 -3.76 -28.01 1.10
CA GLY A 472 -3.32 -28.78 -0.08
C GLY A 472 -3.41 -28.00 -1.40
N GLY A 473 -2.51 -27.04 -1.60
CA GLY A 473 -2.10 -26.57 -2.93
C GLY A 473 -0.90 -27.39 -3.42
N ALA A 474 -0.78 -27.63 -4.72
CA ALA A 474 0.37 -28.33 -5.29
C ALA A 474 1.60 -27.40 -5.31
N PHE A 475 2.63 -27.69 -4.50
CA PHE A 475 3.89 -26.94 -4.52
C PHE A 475 4.92 -27.67 -5.37
N LYS A 476 5.58 -26.98 -6.29
CA LYS A 476 6.67 -27.53 -7.10
C LYS A 476 7.85 -27.94 -6.20
N SER A 477 8.02 -27.25 -5.07
CA SER A 477 9.01 -27.55 -4.04
C SER A 477 8.80 -28.88 -3.32
N ASP A 478 7.60 -29.47 -3.32
CA ASP A 478 7.34 -30.77 -2.66
C ASP A 478 8.29 -31.84 -3.20
N ALA A 479 8.42 -31.94 -4.53
CA ALA A 479 9.31 -32.89 -5.18
C ALA A 479 10.78 -32.67 -4.80
N VAL A 480 11.19 -31.41 -4.61
CA VAL A 480 12.55 -31.06 -4.20
C VAL A 480 12.82 -31.53 -2.77
N PHE A 481 11.91 -31.29 -1.83
CA PHE A 481 12.07 -31.74 -0.44
C PHE A 481 12.01 -33.26 -0.30
N ASP A 482 11.16 -33.94 -1.08
CA ASP A 482 11.11 -35.40 -1.14
C ASP A 482 12.44 -35.98 -1.64
N GLN A 483 13.06 -35.36 -2.65
CA GLN A 483 14.38 -35.77 -3.14
C GLN A 483 15.49 -35.52 -2.14
N ILE A 484 15.49 -34.38 -1.43
CA ILE A 484 16.47 -34.11 -0.37
C ILE A 484 16.32 -35.16 0.75
N LYS A 485 15.08 -35.46 1.14
CA LYS A 485 14.75 -36.49 2.14
C LYS A 485 15.25 -37.87 1.71
N ALA A 486 14.97 -38.27 0.47
CA ALA A 486 15.45 -39.53 -0.11
C ALA A 486 16.98 -39.58 -0.22
N GLY A 487 17.62 -38.45 -0.55
CA GLY A 487 19.05 -38.29 -0.63
C GLY A 487 19.74 -38.54 0.71
N ILE A 488 19.27 -37.89 1.78
CA ILE A 488 19.78 -38.08 3.14
C ILE A 488 19.53 -39.51 3.63
N ALA A 489 18.35 -40.07 3.35
CA ALA A 489 18.00 -41.44 3.73
C ALA A 489 18.91 -42.48 3.05
N ALA A 490 19.32 -42.23 1.80
CA ALA A 490 20.18 -43.14 1.03
C ALA A 490 21.68 -43.08 1.40
N MET A 491 22.11 -42.11 2.22
CA MET A 491 23.50 -42.02 2.68
C MET A 491 23.85 -43.11 3.68
N SER A 492 25.11 -43.58 3.64
CA SER A 492 25.63 -44.43 4.70
C SER A 492 25.60 -43.67 6.05
N PRO A 493 25.48 -44.38 7.19
CA PRO A 493 25.50 -43.73 8.50
C PRO A 493 26.76 -42.86 8.72
N ALA A 494 27.91 -43.25 8.16
CA ALA A 494 29.14 -42.49 8.26
C ALA A 494 29.10 -41.17 7.46
N ASP A 495 28.59 -41.20 6.22
CA ASP A 495 28.48 -40.02 5.36
C ASP A 495 27.43 -39.04 5.87
N ARG A 496 26.30 -39.56 6.37
CA ARG A 496 25.25 -38.73 6.97
C ARG A 496 25.78 -37.99 8.21
N GLN A 497 26.50 -38.68 9.08
CA GLN A 497 27.15 -38.07 10.24
C GLN A 497 28.23 -37.06 9.85
N ALA A 498 28.97 -37.29 8.76
CA ALA A 498 29.92 -36.32 8.23
C ALA A 498 29.21 -35.05 7.72
N GLN A 499 28.08 -35.19 7.03
CA GLN A 499 27.30 -34.06 6.52
C GLN A 499 26.67 -33.22 7.65
N ILE A 500 26.15 -33.88 8.71
CA ILE A 500 25.63 -33.21 9.90
C ILE A 500 26.75 -32.42 10.60
N LYS A 501 27.93 -33.04 10.78
CA LYS A 501 29.11 -32.36 11.37
C LYS A 501 29.64 -31.21 10.52
N LYS A 502 29.52 -31.27 9.19
CA LYS A 502 29.93 -30.19 8.28
C LYS A 502 28.94 -29.02 8.31
N THR A 503 27.64 -29.33 8.29
CA THR A 503 26.57 -28.35 8.16
C THR A 503 26.27 -27.68 9.49
N LYS A 504 25.94 -28.46 10.53
CA LYS A 504 25.59 -28.01 11.89
C LYS A 504 24.50 -26.94 11.92
N GLY A 505 23.42 -27.14 11.15
CA GLY A 505 22.34 -26.17 11.05
C GLY A 505 20.97 -26.80 10.90
N VAL A 506 19.97 -26.14 11.50
CA VAL A 506 18.54 -26.39 11.25
C VAL A 506 18.01 -25.27 10.35
N PHE A 507 17.58 -25.64 9.14
CA PHE A 507 17.03 -24.71 8.16
C PHE A 507 15.51 -24.86 8.09
N GLN A 508 14.79 -23.76 8.17
CA GLN A 508 13.37 -23.67 7.83
C GLN A 508 13.22 -22.94 6.50
N PHE A 509 12.30 -23.42 5.67
CA PHE A 509 11.94 -22.83 4.40
C PHE A 509 10.46 -22.48 4.43
N ASP A 510 10.13 -21.21 4.21
CA ASP A 510 8.78 -20.74 3.98
C ASP A 510 8.65 -20.43 2.49
N ILE A 511 7.97 -21.33 1.76
CA ILE A 511 7.85 -21.32 0.31
C ILE A 511 6.48 -20.76 -0.09
N THR A 512 6.46 -19.69 -0.88
CA THR A 512 5.20 -19.07 -1.37
C THR A 512 4.94 -19.41 -2.83
N ASN A 513 3.78 -19.98 -3.15
CA ASN A 513 3.38 -20.29 -4.54
C ASN A 513 2.78 -19.08 -5.27
N GLU A 514 2.46 -19.24 -6.56
CA GLU A 514 1.86 -18.16 -7.39
C GLU A 514 0.49 -17.70 -6.88
N ALA A 515 -0.25 -18.56 -6.18
CA ALA A 515 -1.53 -18.23 -5.55
C ALA A 515 -1.37 -17.50 -4.19
N GLY A 516 -0.15 -17.14 -3.79
CA GLY A 516 0.13 -16.45 -2.54
C GLY A 516 0.07 -17.33 -1.29
N GLN A 517 -0.10 -18.65 -1.45
CA GLN A 517 -0.12 -19.59 -0.33
C GLN A 517 1.30 -19.96 0.08
N THR A 518 1.57 -20.02 1.38
CA THR A 518 2.89 -20.37 1.91
C THR A 518 2.87 -21.73 2.59
N ASN A 519 3.83 -22.60 2.25
CA ASN A 519 4.06 -23.87 2.94
C ASN A 519 5.45 -23.88 3.59
N THR A 520 5.53 -24.49 4.77
CA THR A 520 6.77 -24.55 5.55
C THR A 520 7.40 -25.92 5.45
N TYR A 521 8.73 -25.96 5.31
CA TYR A 521 9.54 -27.18 5.31
C TYR A 521 10.75 -27.00 6.21
N HIS A 522 11.33 -28.11 6.66
CA HIS A 522 12.57 -28.10 7.42
C HIS A 522 13.61 -29.06 6.85
N VAL A 523 14.88 -28.68 7.03
CA VAL A 523 16.06 -29.53 6.84
C VAL A 523 16.92 -29.41 8.11
N ASP A 524 16.88 -30.44 8.95
CA ASP A 524 17.72 -30.57 10.14
C ASP A 524 18.99 -31.35 9.78
N LEU A 525 20.12 -30.66 9.79
CA LEU A 525 21.46 -31.25 9.67
C LEU A 525 22.33 -30.86 10.88
N LYS A 526 21.71 -30.85 12.06
CA LYS A 526 22.35 -30.52 13.34
C LYS A 526 22.09 -31.58 14.40
N ASN A 527 20.86 -32.11 14.46
CA ASN A 527 20.41 -32.98 15.52
C ASN A 527 20.23 -34.44 15.04
N GLY A 528 20.50 -35.41 15.93
CA GLY A 528 20.23 -36.83 15.69
C GLY A 528 20.86 -37.38 14.41
N GLU A 529 20.03 -38.04 13.59
CA GLU A 529 20.40 -38.52 12.25
C GLU A 529 20.05 -37.53 11.13
N GLY A 530 19.59 -36.32 11.48
CA GLY A 530 19.04 -35.35 10.54
C GLY A 530 17.62 -35.71 10.05
N SER A 531 16.84 -34.70 9.69
CA SER A 531 15.46 -34.87 9.24
C SER A 531 15.08 -33.87 8.16
N VAL A 532 14.17 -34.29 7.27
CA VAL A 532 13.57 -33.41 6.26
C VAL A 532 12.09 -33.72 6.19
N GLY A 533 11.27 -32.67 6.17
CA GLY A 533 9.84 -32.82 6.02
C GLY A 533 9.10 -31.50 5.95
N ALA A 534 7.81 -31.60 5.63
CA ALA A 534 6.88 -30.48 5.75
C ALA A 534 6.67 -30.12 7.24
N GLY A 535 6.34 -28.85 7.48
CA GLY A 535 6.19 -28.26 8.79
C GLY A 535 7.49 -27.69 9.37
N ALA A 536 7.33 -26.90 10.43
CA ALA A 536 8.43 -26.31 11.18
C ALA A 536 9.31 -27.40 11.85
N PRO A 537 10.61 -27.13 12.06
CA PRO A 537 11.49 -28.05 12.78
C PRO A 537 11.02 -28.23 14.23
N SER A 538 11.36 -29.36 14.86
CA SER A 538 10.99 -29.68 16.24
C SER A 538 11.64 -28.78 17.31
N GLY A 539 12.54 -27.87 16.91
CA GLY A 539 13.20 -26.88 17.76
C GLY A 539 13.44 -25.57 16.99
N LYS A 540 14.05 -24.57 17.64
CA LYS A 540 14.28 -23.26 17.02
C LYS A 540 15.20 -23.40 15.78
N PRO A 541 14.77 -22.94 14.59
CA PRO A 541 15.63 -22.94 13.40
C PRO A 541 16.83 -22.01 13.58
N ASP A 542 18.00 -22.39 13.07
CA ASP A 542 19.18 -21.53 13.02
C ASP A 542 19.08 -20.51 11.87
N VAL A 543 18.35 -20.88 10.80
CA VAL A 543 18.11 -20.07 9.61
C VAL A 543 16.66 -20.28 9.13
N VAL A 544 15.96 -19.20 8.81
CA VAL A 544 14.66 -19.22 8.12
C VAL A 544 14.82 -18.54 6.76
N ILE A 545 14.34 -19.20 5.71
CA ILE A 545 14.50 -18.77 4.32
C ILE A 545 13.13 -18.58 3.70
N PHE A 546 12.86 -17.37 3.23
CA PHE A 546 11.63 -17.02 2.52
C PHE A 546 11.93 -16.90 1.04
N VAL A 547 11.19 -17.65 0.21
CA VAL A 547 11.45 -17.72 -1.23
C VAL A 547 10.19 -18.17 -1.97
N LYS A 548 10.01 -17.68 -3.21
CA LYS A 548 8.92 -18.17 -4.08
C LYS A 548 9.19 -19.59 -4.55
N ASP A 549 8.12 -20.36 -4.77
CA ASP A 549 8.17 -21.78 -5.16
C ASP A 549 9.05 -22.01 -6.41
N ASP A 550 8.80 -21.30 -7.50
CA ASP A 550 9.61 -21.40 -8.72
C ASP A 550 11.08 -20.99 -8.52
N VAL A 551 11.31 -19.95 -7.71
CA VAL A 551 12.66 -19.48 -7.41
C VAL A 551 13.43 -20.51 -6.59
N PHE A 552 12.76 -21.22 -5.68
CA PHE A 552 13.35 -22.31 -4.92
C PHE A 552 13.68 -23.52 -5.80
N VAL A 553 12.81 -23.88 -6.75
CA VAL A 553 13.06 -24.95 -7.72
C VAL A 553 14.26 -24.62 -8.61
N ASP A 554 14.36 -23.39 -9.11
CA ASP A 554 15.51 -22.93 -9.89
C ASP A 554 16.79 -22.88 -9.06
N LEU A 555 16.70 -22.53 -7.77
CA LEU A 555 17.82 -22.58 -6.85
C LEU A 555 18.31 -24.02 -6.60
N ALA A 556 17.38 -24.95 -6.33
CA ALA A 556 17.69 -26.35 -6.04
C ALA A 556 18.26 -27.08 -7.27
N SER A 557 17.72 -26.82 -8.46
CA SER A 557 18.25 -27.34 -9.74
C SER A 557 19.57 -26.66 -10.15
N GLY A 558 19.92 -25.55 -9.51
CA GLY A 558 21.13 -24.78 -9.79
C GLY A 558 21.05 -23.91 -11.04
N LYS A 559 19.83 -23.64 -11.56
CA LYS A 559 19.55 -22.65 -12.61
C LYS A 559 19.67 -21.22 -12.08
N ALA A 560 19.46 -21.02 -10.79
CA ALA A 560 19.61 -19.73 -10.13
C ALA A 560 20.75 -19.70 -9.11
N ASN A 561 21.34 -18.52 -8.92
CA ASN A 561 22.44 -18.29 -7.99
C ASN A 561 21.92 -17.69 -6.67
N ALA A 562 22.17 -18.39 -5.55
CA ALA A 562 21.71 -18.01 -4.22
C ALA A 562 22.12 -16.58 -3.81
N GLN A 563 23.36 -16.19 -4.10
CA GLN A 563 23.89 -14.88 -3.74
C GLN A 563 23.21 -13.77 -4.56
N LYS A 564 23.01 -13.99 -5.86
CA LYS A 564 22.29 -13.04 -6.73
C LYS A 564 20.84 -12.87 -6.29
N LEU A 565 20.15 -13.97 -5.97
CA LEU A 565 18.77 -13.95 -5.51
C LEU A 565 18.61 -13.29 -4.13
N PHE A 566 19.57 -13.48 -3.23
CA PHE A 566 19.61 -12.77 -1.95
C PHE A 566 19.83 -11.26 -2.15
N MET A 567 20.80 -10.88 -2.98
CA MET A 567 21.08 -9.47 -3.29
C MET A 567 19.92 -8.77 -4.01
N SER A 568 19.12 -9.49 -4.81
CA SER A 568 17.95 -8.95 -5.48
C SER A 568 16.68 -8.95 -4.61
N GLY A 569 16.75 -9.43 -3.36
CA GLY A 569 15.59 -9.56 -2.46
C GLY A 569 14.62 -10.70 -2.82
N ALA A 570 14.94 -11.54 -3.81
CA ALA A 570 14.13 -12.68 -4.23
C ALA A 570 14.23 -13.88 -3.25
N ILE A 571 15.29 -13.90 -2.43
CA ILE A 571 15.40 -14.75 -1.24
C ILE A 571 15.61 -13.82 -0.05
N LYS A 572 14.78 -13.94 0.99
CA LYS A 572 15.03 -13.29 2.29
C LYS A 572 15.50 -14.35 3.29
N VAL A 573 16.49 -14.00 4.11
CA VAL A 573 17.07 -14.90 5.10
C VAL A 573 17.02 -14.25 6.47
N LYS A 574 16.42 -14.93 7.45
CA LYS A 574 16.41 -14.55 8.87
C LYS A 574 17.27 -15.53 9.68
N GLY A 575 17.99 -15.04 10.68
CA GLY A 575 18.87 -15.86 11.53
C GLY A 575 20.33 -15.83 11.09
N GLN A 576 21.03 -16.97 11.19
CA GLN A 576 22.48 -17.03 10.93
C GLN A 576 22.80 -17.01 9.42
N VAL A 577 22.89 -15.81 8.83
CA VAL A 577 23.12 -15.62 7.38
C VAL A 577 24.36 -16.36 6.86
N MET A 578 25.45 -16.42 7.63
CA MET A 578 26.64 -17.19 7.23
C MET A 578 26.38 -18.69 7.13
N LEU A 579 25.47 -19.23 7.96
CA LEU A 579 25.06 -20.63 7.89
C LEU A 579 24.21 -20.92 6.65
N ALA A 580 23.44 -19.93 6.17
CA ALA A 580 22.68 -20.02 4.92
C ALA A 580 23.58 -20.25 3.70
N THR A 581 24.83 -19.80 3.71
CA THR A 581 25.78 -20.08 2.61
C THR A 581 26.09 -21.58 2.46
N LYS A 582 26.01 -22.35 3.55
CA LYS A 582 26.21 -23.80 3.53
C LYS A 582 25.03 -24.56 2.90
N LEU A 583 23.87 -23.93 2.76
CA LEU A 583 22.72 -24.56 2.11
C LEU A 583 23.03 -24.91 0.66
N GLY A 584 23.82 -24.08 -0.04
CA GLY A 584 24.23 -24.36 -1.42
C GLY A 584 24.97 -25.70 -1.55
N ASP A 585 25.78 -26.08 -0.55
CA ASP A 585 26.45 -27.38 -0.51
C ASP A 585 25.45 -28.54 -0.28
N VAL A 586 24.43 -28.31 0.55
CA VAL A 586 23.37 -29.30 0.83
C VAL A 586 22.52 -29.57 -0.42
N LEU A 587 22.14 -28.51 -1.14
CA LEU A 587 21.38 -28.64 -2.40
C LEU A 587 22.24 -29.28 -3.50
N LYS A 588 23.51 -28.85 -3.65
CA LYS A 588 24.44 -29.44 -4.63
C LYS A 588 24.74 -30.92 -4.38
N ALA A 589 24.87 -31.34 -3.13
CA ALA A 589 25.14 -32.74 -2.78
C ALA A 589 23.99 -33.69 -3.21
N ASN A 590 22.79 -33.16 -3.41
CA ASN A 590 21.61 -33.91 -3.85
C ASN A 590 21.28 -33.69 -5.34
N LYS A 591 22.10 -32.93 -6.08
CA LYS A 591 21.85 -32.51 -7.47
C LYS A 591 21.81 -33.65 -8.49
N SER A 592 22.51 -34.77 -8.28
CA SER A 592 22.55 -35.89 -9.24
C SER A 592 21.25 -36.72 -9.28
N LYS A 593 20.21 -36.31 -8.55
CA LYS A 593 18.90 -36.95 -8.47
C LYS A 593 17.73 -35.94 -8.58
N LEU A 594 18.05 -34.69 -8.95
CA LEU A 594 17.15 -33.53 -9.11
C LEU A 594 16.84 -33.27 -10.58
#